data_AF-A0A7G5BUT5-F1
#
_entry.id   AF-A0A7G5BUT5-F1
#
_cell.length_a   1.000
_cell.length_b   1.000
_cell.length_c   1.000
_cell.angle_alpha   90.00
_cell.angle_beta   90.00
_cell.angle_gamma   90.00
#
_symmetry.space_group_name_H-M   'P 1'
#
loop_
_entity.id
_entity.type
_entity.pdbx_description
1 polymer ?
#
loop_
_entity_poly.entity_id
_entity_poly.type
_entity_poly.pdbx_seq_one_letter_code
_entity_poly.pdbx_strand_id
1 'polypeptide(L)'
;MKYFIDWEVDDFSSHAKNITRRGFDYEKERQNQLVHYGWHVYRIPLDMIKERPRQCLQFILQVMGKLYGGGNQGVSALSLKHREIMRMAIRLQRPFTPKEVCILLGVQAQHARHLLHELVSMELLVAENDRIRARKYLLGPKAPTWI
;
A
#
# COMPACT_ATOMS: atom_id res chain seq x y z
N MET A 1 -6.14 9.19 -2.63
CA MET A 1 -6.72 9.14 -1.27
C MET A 1 -5.66 8.58 -0.33
N LYS A 2 -5.29 9.31 0.73
CA LYS A 2 -4.30 8.87 1.72
C LYS A 2 -5.06 8.25 2.89
N TYR A 3 -4.70 7.03 3.27
CA TYR A 3 -5.29 6.34 4.42
C TYR A 3 -4.29 6.37 5.59
N PHE A 4 -4.78 6.67 6.79
CA PHE A 4 -4.04 6.53 8.03
C PHE A 4 -4.58 5.30 8.76
N ILE A 5 -3.69 4.39 9.14
CA ILE A 5 -4.07 3.10 9.73
C ILE A 5 -3.29 2.91 11.04
N ASP A 6 -4.00 2.57 12.10
CA ASP A 6 -3.45 2.17 13.40
C ASP A 6 -3.75 0.69 13.64
N TRP A 7 -2.72 -0.11 13.90
CA TRP A 7 -2.84 -1.54 14.21
C TRP A 7 -2.37 -1.76 15.64
N GLU A 8 -3.28 -2.20 16.50
CA GLU A 8 -2.99 -2.45 17.90
C GLU A 8 -3.14 -3.93 18.23
N VAL A 9 -2.34 -4.41 19.18
CA VAL A 9 -2.44 -5.77 19.71
C VAL A 9 -2.87 -5.70 21.17
N ASP A 10 -3.99 -6.35 21.48
CA ASP A 10 -4.57 -6.35 22.82
C ASP A 10 -4.35 -7.69 23.50
N ASP A 11 -3.60 -7.69 24.60
CA ASP A 11 -3.49 -8.85 25.46
C ASP A 11 -4.53 -8.82 26.58
N PHE A 12 -5.39 -9.84 26.63
CA PHE A 12 -6.36 -9.96 27.71
C PHE A 12 -5.67 -10.21 29.07
N SER A 13 -4.55 -10.94 29.06
CA SER A 13 -3.93 -11.46 30.29
C SER A 13 -3.10 -10.42 31.05
N SER A 14 -2.25 -9.66 30.36
CA SER A 14 -1.39 -8.65 30.99
C SER A 14 -1.97 -7.24 30.97
N HIS A 15 -2.61 -6.84 29.86
CA HIS A 15 -3.07 -5.46 29.64
C HIS A 15 -4.52 -5.27 30.11
N ALA A 16 -5.47 -6.06 29.61
CA ALA A 16 -6.89 -5.83 29.91
C ALA A 16 -7.27 -6.15 31.38
N LYS A 17 -6.68 -7.19 31.98
CA LYS A 17 -6.98 -7.58 33.37
C LYS A 17 -6.42 -6.63 34.42
N ASN A 18 -5.28 -5.99 34.14
CA ASN A 18 -4.57 -5.16 35.12
C ASN A 18 -4.72 -3.66 34.84
N ILE A 19 -5.57 -3.28 33.88
CA ILE A 19 -5.76 -1.88 33.51
C ILE A 19 -6.39 -1.10 34.66
N THR A 20 -5.83 0.06 34.97
CA THR A 20 -6.46 0.98 35.92
C THR A 20 -7.65 1.66 35.26
N ARG A 21 -8.58 2.18 36.06
CA ARG A 21 -9.74 2.95 35.55
C ARG A 21 -9.31 4.12 34.64
N ARG A 22 -8.27 4.85 35.06
CA ARG A 22 -7.67 5.93 34.26
C ARG A 22 -7.06 5.42 32.95
N GLY A 23 -6.40 4.27 32.98
CA GLY A 23 -5.83 3.66 31.77
C GLY A 23 -6.92 3.25 30.77
N PHE A 24 -8.03 2.71 31.27
CA PHE A 24 -9.18 2.35 30.44
C PHE A 24 -9.82 3.59 29.79
N ASP A 25 -10.07 4.65 30.58
CA ASP A 25 -10.63 5.90 30.07
C ASP A 25 -9.73 6.52 29.00
N TYR A 26 -8.41 6.57 29.24
CA TYR A 26 -7.42 7.08 28.30
C TYR A 26 -7.39 6.30 26.98
N GLU A 27 -7.42 4.97 27.04
CA GLU A 27 -7.36 4.13 25.84
C GLU A 27 -8.61 4.32 24.96
N LYS A 28 -9.80 4.46 25.59
CA LYS A 28 -11.05 4.75 24.87
C LYS A 28 -11.03 6.15 24.27
N GLU A 29 -10.52 7.13 25.01
CA GLU A 29 -10.38 8.50 24.51
C GLU A 29 -9.43 8.57 23.32
N ARG A 30 -8.24 7.94 23.41
CA ARG A 30 -7.26 7.89 22.31
C ARG A 30 -7.85 7.26 21.06
N GLN A 31 -8.53 6.11 21.19
CA GLN A 31 -9.19 5.46 20.05
C GLN A 31 -10.24 6.38 19.40
N ASN A 32 -11.09 7.03 20.21
CA ASN A 32 -12.11 7.94 19.71
C ASN A 32 -11.51 9.14 18.99
N GLN A 33 -10.43 9.72 19.53
CA GLN A 33 -9.71 10.82 18.89
C GLN A 33 -9.11 10.40 17.53
N LEU A 34 -8.44 9.24 17.46
CA LEU A 34 -7.88 8.72 16.20
C LEU A 34 -8.96 8.53 15.14
N VAL A 35 -10.08 7.89 15.50
CA VAL A 35 -11.21 7.70 14.59
C VAL A 35 -11.80 9.05 14.16
N HIS A 36 -11.93 10.01 15.09
CA HIS A 36 -12.39 11.36 14.78
C HIS A 36 -11.47 12.08 13.77
N TYR A 37 -10.15 11.86 13.85
CA TYR A 37 -9.17 12.37 12.88
C TYR A 37 -9.07 11.57 11.59
N GLY A 38 -9.99 10.61 11.35
CA GLY A 38 -10.05 9.84 10.11
C GLY A 38 -9.07 8.67 10.04
N TRP A 39 -8.54 8.21 11.17
CA TRP A 39 -7.75 6.98 11.21
C TRP A 39 -8.64 5.74 11.18
N HIS A 40 -8.19 4.73 10.46
CA HIS A 40 -8.72 3.38 10.56
C HIS A 40 -7.99 2.65 11.70
N VAL A 41 -8.65 2.49 12.84
CA VAL A 41 -8.10 1.80 14.01
C VAL A 41 -8.57 0.35 14.02
N TYR A 42 -7.63 -0.59 14.03
CA TYR A 42 -7.88 -2.03 14.09
C TYR A 42 -7.16 -2.63 15.29
N ARG A 43 -7.93 -3.20 16.23
CA ARG A 43 -7.40 -3.83 17.44
C ARG A 43 -7.51 -5.34 17.32
N ILE A 44 -6.39 -6.06 17.39
CA ILE A 44 -6.30 -7.51 17.21
C ILE A 44 -5.95 -8.16 18.56
N PRO A 45 -6.77 -9.08 19.09
CA PRO A 45 -6.40 -9.80 20.30
C PRO A 45 -5.11 -10.61 20.11
N LEU A 46 -4.21 -10.58 21.10
CA LEU A 46 -2.97 -11.35 21.08
C LEU A 46 -3.24 -12.85 20.91
N ASP A 47 -4.28 -13.37 21.56
CA ASP A 47 -4.67 -14.78 21.46
C ASP A 47 -5.15 -15.14 20.06
N MET A 48 -5.79 -14.21 19.34
CA MET A 48 -6.16 -14.42 17.93
C MET A 48 -4.92 -14.61 17.05
N ILE A 49 -3.85 -13.85 17.31
CA ILE A 49 -2.57 -13.98 16.59
C ILE A 49 -1.92 -15.33 16.88
N LYS A 50 -1.91 -15.74 18.16
CA LYS A 50 -1.28 -16.99 18.60
C LYS A 50 -2.04 -18.24 18.14
N GLU A 51 -3.35 -18.24 18.30
CA GLU A 51 -4.19 -19.43 18.10
C GLU A 51 -4.77 -19.52 16.69
N ARG A 52 -5.03 -18.37 16.04
CA ARG A 52 -5.76 -18.29 14.76
C ARG A 52 -5.05 -17.37 13.74
N PRO A 53 -3.73 -17.54 13.50
CA PRO A 53 -2.94 -16.61 12.67
C PRO A 53 -3.47 -16.46 11.24
N ARG A 54 -4.06 -17.52 10.67
CA ARG A 54 -4.66 -17.46 9.32
C ARG A 54 -5.85 -16.51 9.25
N GLN A 55 -6.66 -16.44 10.31
CA GLN A 55 -7.80 -15.52 10.38
C GLN A 55 -7.33 -14.07 10.49
N CYS A 56 -6.28 -13.81 11.29
CA CYS A 56 -5.65 -12.48 11.36
C CYS A 56 -5.13 -12.05 9.99
N LEU A 57 -4.42 -12.93 9.29
CA LEU A 57 -3.90 -12.65 7.96
C LEU A 57 -5.02 -12.34 6.97
N GLN A 58 -6.09 -13.13 6.97
CA GLN A 58 -7.25 -12.91 6.11
C GLN A 58 -7.93 -11.56 6.41
N PHE A 59 -8.09 -11.21 7.68
CA PHE A 59 -8.65 -9.92 8.08
C PHE A 59 -7.79 -8.74 7.58
N ILE A 60 -6.48 -8.81 7.78
CA ILE A 60 -5.55 -7.79 7.28
C ILE A 60 -5.66 -7.66 5.76
N LEU A 61 -5.67 -8.78 5.02
CA LEU A 61 -5.81 -8.77 3.56
C LEU A 61 -7.14 -8.15 3.11
N GLN A 62 -8.25 -8.42 3.81
CA GLN A 62 -9.55 -7.81 3.52
C GLN A 62 -9.55 -6.30 3.77
N VAL A 63 -8.94 -5.85 4.88
CA VAL A 63 -8.76 -4.42 5.16
C VAL A 63 -7.97 -3.75 4.05
N MET A 64 -6.83 -4.32 3.68
CA MET A 64 -5.98 -3.80 2.60
C MET A 64 -6.73 -3.79 1.26
N GLY A 65 -7.50 -4.84 0.96
CA GLY A 65 -8.35 -4.91 -0.23
C GLY A 65 -9.43 -3.83 -0.26
N LYS A 66 -10.08 -3.55 0.88
CA LYS A 66 -11.10 -2.49 0.97
C LYS A 66 -10.49 -1.11 0.77
N LEU A 67 -9.38 -0.81 1.44
CA LEU A 67 -8.75 0.52 1.40
C LEU A 67 -8.06 0.77 0.06
N TYR A 68 -7.30 -0.20 -0.45
CA TYR A 68 -6.43 0.00 -1.63
C TYR A 68 -6.95 -0.67 -2.92
N GLY A 69 -7.87 -1.63 -2.80
CA GLY A 69 -8.43 -2.38 -3.92
C GLY A 69 -9.55 -1.64 -4.67
N GLY A 70 -10.31 -0.77 -3.99
CA GLY A 70 -11.37 0.07 -4.58
C GLY A 70 -10.86 1.28 -5.35
N GLY A 71 -9.79 1.12 -6.14
CA GLY A 71 -9.14 2.21 -6.86
C GLY A 71 -10.13 3.00 -7.72
N ASN A 72 -10.36 4.26 -7.33
CA ASN A 72 -10.76 5.40 -8.15
C ASN A 72 -11.47 5.05 -9.46
N GLN A 73 -12.79 5.23 -9.48
CA GLN A 73 -13.61 5.29 -10.69
C GLN A 73 -13.18 6.41 -11.68
N GLY A 74 -12.13 7.19 -11.38
CA GLY A 74 -11.73 8.38 -12.13
C GLY A 74 -10.47 8.27 -13.00
N VAL A 75 -9.58 7.28 -12.84
CA VAL A 75 -8.45 7.07 -13.77
C VAL A 75 -8.26 5.57 -14.03
N SER A 76 -8.78 5.16 -15.19
CA SER A 76 -8.34 4.04 -16.03
C SER A 76 -7.60 2.90 -15.33
N ALA A 77 -8.28 1.77 -15.11
CA ALA A 77 -7.80 0.38 -15.26
C ALA A 77 -6.36 -0.02 -14.82
N LEU A 78 -5.65 0.74 -13.98
CA LEU A 78 -4.30 0.40 -13.55
C LEU A 78 -4.33 -0.62 -12.41
N SER A 79 -3.69 -1.77 -12.67
CA SER A 79 -3.40 -2.76 -11.62
C SER A 79 -2.64 -2.12 -10.44
N LEU A 80 -2.69 -2.75 -9.26
CA LEU A 80 -1.93 -2.28 -8.10
C LEU A 80 -0.44 -2.13 -8.43
N LYS A 81 0.13 -3.10 -9.15
CA LYS A 81 1.54 -3.08 -9.57
C LYS A 81 1.85 -1.88 -10.48
N HIS A 82 0.96 -1.55 -11.41
CA HIS A 82 1.09 -0.36 -12.24
C HIS A 82 1.07 0.93 -11.40
N ARG A 83 0.15 1.03 -10.44
CA ARG A 83 0.07 2.18 -9.52
C ARG A 83 1.33 2.33 -8.68
N GLU A 84 1.91 1.24 -8.19
CA GLU A 84 3.17 1.27 -7.43
C GLU A 84 4.35 1.77 -8.29
N ILE A 85 4.48 1.28 -9.53
CA ILE A 85 5.52 1.76 -10.46
C ILE A 85 5.36 3.25 -10.72
N MET A 86 4.13 3.72 -10.92
CA MET A 86 3.88 5.15 -11.12
C MET A 86 4.20 5.99 -9.88
N ARG A 87 3.86 5.54 -8.66
CA ARG A 87 4.27 6.24 -7.43
C ARG A 87 5.77 6.28 -7.27
N MET A 88 6.48 5.21 -7.63
CA MET A 88 7.94 5.21 -7.64
C MET A 88 8.48 6.24 -8.63
N ALA A 89 7.95 6.28 -9.86
CA ALA A 89 8.38 7.24 -10.89
C ALA A 89 8.17 8.70 -10.44
N ILE A 90 7.00 9.02 -9.88
CA ILE A 90 6.68 10.35 -9.34
C ILE A 90 7.59 10.72 -8.16
N ARG A 91 7.89 9.79 -7.26
CA ARG A 91 8.76 10.05 -6.11
C ARG A 91 10.22 10.21 -6.51
N LEU A 92 10.69 9.44 -7.50
CA LEU A 92 12.09 9.47 -7.92
C LEU A 92 12.45 10.72 -8.72
N GLN A 93 11.52 11.25 -9.53
CA GLN A 93 11.77 12.40 -10.42
C GLN A 93 13.02 12.23 -11.31
N ARG A 94 13.37 10.99 -11.65
CA ARG A 94 14.51 10.64 -12.51
C ARG A 94 14.24 9.37 -13.30
N PRO A 95 15.00 9.09 -14.38
CA PRO A 95 14.92 7.81 -15.04
C PRO A 95 15.21 6.65 -14.08
N PHE A 96 14.43 5.58 -14.18
CA PHE A 96 14.59 4.36 -13.38
C PHE A 96 14.67 3.11 -14.23
N THR A 97 15.27 2.06 -13.69
CA THR A 97 15.58 0.82 -14.41
C THR A 97 14.56 -0.29 -14.09
N PRO A 98 14.43 -1.29 -14.98
CA PRO A 98 13.66 -2.50 -14.66
C PRO A 98 14.12 -3.21 -13.38
N LYS A 99 15.41 -3.10 -13.02
CA LYS A 99 15.96 -3.69 -11.79
C LYS A 99 15.35 -3.04 -10.54
N GLU A 100 15.18 -1.72 -10.55
CA GLU A 100 14.53 -0.99 -9.45
C GLU A 100 13.05 -1.42 -9.32
N VAL A 101 12.36 -1.68 -10.43
CA VAL A 101 10.99 -2.22 -10.40
C VAL A 101 10.94 -3.64 -9.82
N CYS A 102 11.90 -4.50 -10.16
CA CYS A 102 11.98 -5.83 -9.56
C CYS A 102 12.13 -5.76 -8.04
N ILE A 103 13.00 -4.85 -7.56
CA ILE A 103 13.22 -4.63 -6.13
C ILE A 103 11.96 -4.08 -5.47
N LEU A 104 11.31 -3.09 -6.08
CA LEU A 104 10.07 -2.48 -5.57
C LEU A 104 8.95 -3.51 -5.38
N LEU A 105 8.73 -4.36 -6.40
CA LEU A 105 7.57 -5.24 -6.46
C LEU A 105 7.86 -6.68 -6.00
N GLY A 106 9.12 -7.05 -5.78
CA GLY A 106 9.52 -8.43 -5.49
C GLY A 106 9.22 -9.39 -6.64
N VAL A 107 9.32 -8.93 -7.90
CA VAL A 107 9.01 -9.73 -9.10
C VAL A 107 10.23 -10.00 -9.97
N GLN A 108 10.16 -11.05 -10.78
CA GLN A 108 11.21 -11.37 -11.75
C GLN A 108 11.29 -10.34 -12.88
N ALA A 109 12.46 -10.23 -13.50
CA ALA A 109 12.75 -9.23 -14.52
C ALA A 109 11.87 -9.33 -15.78
N GLN A 110 11.37 -10.51 -16.12
CA GLN A 110 10.42 -10.68 -17.24
C GLN A 110 9.08 -10.00 -16.91
N HIS A 111 8.52 -10.26 -15.73
CA HIS A 111 7.27 -9.66 -15.27
C HIS A 111 7.39 -8.14 -15.12
N ALA A 112 8.51 -7.66 -14.57
CA ALA A 112 8.77 -6.21 -14.47
C ALA A 112 8.77 -5.52 -15.84
N ARG A 113 9.39 -6.14 -16.86
CA ARG A 113 9.40 -5.58 -18.23
C ARG A 113 8.02 -5.59 -18.87
N HIS A 114 7.22 -6.62 -18.63
CA HIS A 114 5.84 -6.67 -19.12
C HIS A 114 5.04 -5.48 -18.59
N LEU A 115 5.04 -5.27 -17.26
CA LEU A 115 4.35 -4.14 -16.62
C LEU A 115 4.85 -2.78 -17.15
N LEU A 116 6.16 -2.65 -17.37
CA LEU A 116 6.73 -1.42 -17.93
C LEU A 116 6.28 -1.17 -19.37
N HIS A 117 6.19 -2.23 -20.18
CA HIS A 117 5.71 -2.13 -21.56
C HIS A 117 4.23 -1.74 -21.61
N GLU A 118 3.40 -2.30 -20.73
CA GLU A 118 1.98 -1.91 -20.60
C GLU A 118 1.83 -0.44 -20.20
N LEU A 119 2.67 0.06 -19.28
CA LEU A 119 2.65 1.48 -18.90
C LEU A 119 3.15 2.42 -20.01
N VAL A 120 4.10 1.96 -20.84
CA VAL A 120 4.56 2.70 -22.02
C VAL A 120 3.49 2.72 -23.11
N SER A 121 2.77 1.61 -23.35
CA SER A 121 1.68 1.58 -24.33
C SER A 121 0.48 2.45 -23.91
N MET A 122 0.33 2.72 -22.62
CA MET A 122 -0.63 3.70 -22.08
C MET A 122 -0.10 5.14 -22.07
N GLU A 123 1.13 5.38 -22.55
CA GLU A 123 1.84 6.67 -22.53
C GLU A 123 2.00 7.27 -21.11
N LEU A 124 1.89 6.44 -20.07
CA LEU A 124 2.13 6.82 -18.68
C LEU A 124 3.62 6.82 -18.34
N LEU A 125 4.41 6.04 -19.08
CA LEU A 125 5.86 6.05 -19.05
C LEU A 125 6.42 6.25 -20.46
N VAL A 126 7.65 6.74 -20.55
CA VAL A 126 8.43 6.81 -21.79
C VAL A 126 9.77 6.12 -21.57
N ALA A 127 10.23 5.35 -22.55
CA ALA A 127 11.57 4.80 -22.56
C ALA A 127 12.58 5.87 -22.95
N GLU A 128 13.69 6.00 -22.21
CA GLU A 128 14.74 7.00 -22.50
C GLU A 128 15.49 6.71 -23.82
N ASN A 129 15.38 5.50 -24.37
CA ASN A 129 16.07 5.12 -25.60
C ASN A 129 15.17 4.25 -26.49
N ASP A 130 15.08 4.60 -27.79
CA ASP A 130 14.38 3.86 -28.86
C ASP A 130 15.10 2.56 -29.31
N ARG A 131 15.99 2.03 -28.47
CA ARG A 131 16.63 0.74 -28.77
C ARG A 131 15.68 -0.40 -28.38
N ILE A 132 15.81 -1.53 -29.09
CA ILE A 132 15.06 -2.80 -28.90
C ILE A 132 14.93 -3.21 -27.42
N ARG A 133 15.83 -2.75 -26.53
CA ARG A 133 15.74 -2.94 -25.08
C ARG A 133 15.92 -1.61 -24.33
N ALA A 134 14.81 -1.02 -23.92
CA ALA A 134 14.80 0.16 -23.05
C ALA A 134 15.50 -0.15 -21.72
N ARG A 135 16.55 0.65 -21.40
CA ARG A 135 17.34 0.49 -20.17
C ARG A 135 16.78 1.30 -19.00
N LYS A 136 16.10 2.41 -19.32
CA LYS A 136 15.59 3.39 -18.36
C LYS A 136 14.24 3.93 -18.82
N TYR A 137 13.39 4.25 -17.84
CA TYR A 137 12.02 4.71 -18.02
C TYR A 137 11.81 6.01 -17.24
N LEU A 138 10.99 6.89 -17.80
CA LEU A 138 10.63 8.22 -17.30
C LEU A 138 9.11 8.37 -17.26
N LEU A 139 8.61 9.35 -16.52
CA LEU A 139 7.19 9.72 -16.58
C LEU A 139 6.83 10.16 -18.01
N GLY A 140 5.74 9.61 -18.52
CA GLY A 140 5.20 9.95 -19.82
C GLY A 140 4.26 11.15 -19.78
N PRO A 141 3.86 11.67 -20.96
CA PRO A 141 3.03 12.87 -21.07
C PRO A 141 1.62 12.70 -20.49
N LYS A 142 1.08 11.47 -20.48
CA LYS A 142 -0.25 11.17 -19.89
C LYS A 142 -0.17 10.78 -18.41
N ALA A 143 1.01 10.85 -17.79
CA ALA A 143 1.16 10.51 -16.38
C ALA A 143 0.31 11.45 -15.51
N PRO A 144 -0.64 10.93 -14.71
CA PRO A 144 -1.46 11.78 -13.86
C PRO A 144 -0.62 12.37 -12.72
N THR A 145 -0.89 13.63 -12.39
CA THR A 145 -0.16 14.39 -11.38
C THR A 145 -0.52 14.01 -9.93
N TRP A 146 -1.51 13.13 -9.72
CA TRP A 146 -2.15 12.91 -8.41
C TRP A 146 -2.09 11.47 -7.83
N ILE A 147 -1.11 10.64 -8.22
CA ILE A 147 -0.97 9.28 -7.65
C ILE A 147 -0.34 9.30 -6.25
#